data_AF-A0A2K8WW85-F1
#
_entry.id   AF-A0A2K8WW85-F1
#
_cell.length_a   1.000
_cell.length_b   1.000
_cell.length_c   1.000
_cell.angle_alpha   90.00
_cell.angle_beta   90.00
_cell.angle_gamma   90.00
#
_symmetry.space_group_name_H-M   'P 1'
#
loop_
_entity.id
_entity.type
_entity.pdbx_description
1 polymer ?
#
loop_
_entity_poly.entity_id
_entity_poly.type
_entity_poly.pdbx_seq_one_letter_code
_entity_poly.pdbx_strand_id
1 'polypeptide(L)'
;MEWLALIKKHHSSMSIFDKFFKNKNDTKCPRCLGKGNVDLNDIERLNKQLFWGPGKCAYCNGKGKVSSEMLSAISEDEVYLTTDLPKKEREVFLKNNPTSKIVAKEYAQNLELFVDEIYKLHSENKLTEKQIAEYIDSEKLDYIIKGDTIDYVKKVIKIKKSEI
;
A
#
# COMPACT_ATOMS: atom_id res chain seq x y z
N MET A 1 64.26 37.86 -7.28
CA MET A 1 63.39 38.44 -6.26
C MET A 1 62.05 37.69 -6.34
N GLU A 2 62.05 36.40 -6.04
CA GLU A 2 61.90 35.88 -4.67
C GLU A 2 60.44 35.80 -4.23
N TRP A 3 59.99 34.54 -4.07
CA TRP A 3 59.03 34.00 -3.08
C TRP A 3 57.59 34.53 -3.06
N LEU A 4 56.54 33.76 -2.76
CA LEU A 4 56.21 32.34 -2.71
C LEU A 4 54.68 32.30 -2.46
N ALA A 5 54.02 31.29 -3.01
CA ALA A 5 52.84 30.58 -2.51
C ALA A 5 51.86 31.27 -1.55
N LEU A 6 50.55 31.15 -1.85
CA LEU A 6 49.61 30.64 -0.86
C LEU A 6 48.40 29.93 -1.49
N ILE A 7 48.11 28.79 -0.87
CA ILE A 7 47.30 27.65 -1.28
C ILE A 7 45.82 27.83 -0.87
N LYS A 8 44.92 27.29 -1.71
CA LYS A 8 43.54 26.81 -1.46
C LYS A 8 42.50 27.78 -0.86
N LYS A 9 41.37 27.92 -1.58
CA LYS A 9 40.10 27.37 -1.09
C LYS A 9 39.10 27.15 -2.22
N HIS A 10 38.71 25.88 -2.39
CA HIS A 10 37.47 25.48 -3.04
C HIS A 10 36.30 26.23 -2.41
N HIS A 11 35.56 27.00 -3.21
CA HIS A 11 34.15 27.22 -2.98
C HIS A 11 33.39 26.43 -4.05
N SER A 12 33.20 25.14 -3.77
CA SER A 12 32.06 24.43 -4.35
C SER A 12 30.83 25.21 -3.93
N SER A 13 30.16 25.83 -4.89
CA SER A 13 28.85 26.44 -4.68
C SER A 13 27.90 25.32 -4.29
N MET A 14 27.77 25.06 -2.99
CA MET A 14 26.63 24.35 -2.47
C MET A 14 25.43 25.25 -2.73
N SER A 15 24.60 24.79 -3.67
CA SER A 15 23.26 25.29 -3.94
C SER A 15 22.58 25.68 -2.62
N ILE A 16 22.42 26.99 -2.40
CA ILE A 16 21.68 27.56 -1.28
C ILE A 16 20.18 27.20 -1.40
N PHE A 17 19.77 26.61 -2.53
CA PHE A 17 18.40 26.16 -2.81
C PHE A 17 18.04 24.79 -2.23
N ASP A 18 19.00 23.97 -1.77
CA ASP A 18 18.69 22.62 -1.26
C ASP A 18 18.25 22.59 0.21
N LYS A 19 18.19 23.74 0.90
CA LYS A 19 17.89 23.83 2.34
C LYS A 19 16.58 24.52 2.71
N PHE A 20 15.77 24.98 1.75
CA PHE A 20 14.59 25.81 2.04
C PHE A 20 13.22 25.10 2.03
N PHE A 21 13.16 23.79 1.81
CA PHE A 21 11.90 23.03 1.89
C PHE A 21 11.99 21.76 2.75
N LYS A 22 12.57 21.86 3.96
CA LYS A 22 12.20 20.90 5.02
C LYS A 22 10.75 21.20 5.42
N ASN A 23 9.80 20.51 4.79
CA ASN A 23 8.39 20.53 5.16
C ASN A 23 8.27 20.19 6.66
N LYS A 24 8.00 21.21 7.48
CA LYS A 24 7.82 21.08 8.94
C LYS A 24 6.60 20.23 9.35
N ASN A 25 5.86 19.67 8.38
CA ASN A 25 4.60 18.95 8.57
C ASN A 25 4.68 17.46 8.18
N ASP A 26 5.88 16.93 7.90
CA ASP A 26 6.06 15.51 7.59
C ASP A 26 6.13 14.71 8.89
N THR A 27 5.11 13.90 9.13
CA THR A 27 4.98 13.00 10.28
C THR A 27 5.36 11.57 9.91
N LYS A 28 5.63 10.74 10.92
CA LYS A 28 5.90 9.31 10.75
C LYS A 28 4.70 8.65 10.07
N CYS A 29 4.92 7.92 8.97
CA CYS A 29 3.84 7.23 8.29
C CYS A 29 3.19 6.19 9.22
N PRO A 30 1.87 6.26 9.47
CA PRO A 30 1.17 5.34 10.37
C PRO A 30 1.02 3.92 9.78
N ARG A 31 0.89 3.79 8.45
CA ARG A 31 0.76 2.49 7.80
C ARG A 31 1.99 1.59 8.05
N CYS A 32 3.18 2.11 7.78
CA CYS A 32 4.44 1.36 7.89
C CYS A 32 5.28 1.73 9.11
N LEU A 33 4.72 2.48 10.05
CA LEU A 33 5.42 2.97 11.25
C LEU A 33 6.82 3.54 10.92
N GLY A 34 6.92 4.37 9.89
CA GLY A 34 8.18 5.02 9.51
C GLY A 34 9.19 4.17 8.72
N LYS A 35 8.95 2.86 8.55
CA LYS A 35 9.90 1.92 7.93
C LYS A 35 10.04 2.10 6.41
N GLY A 36 9.05 2.71 5.76
CA GLY A 36 8.97 2.77 4.29
C GLY A 36 8.44 1.49 3.65
N ASN A 37 8.48 0.35 4.35
CA ASN A 37 7.90 -0.92 3.94
C ASN A 37 6.88 -1.41 4.98
N VAL A 38 5.82 -2.07 4.51
CA VAL A 38 4.81 -2.76 5.31
C VAL A 38 5.27 -4.21 5.49
N ASP A 39 5.28 -4.70 6.74
CA ASP A 39 5.54 -6.11 7.06
C ASP A 39 4.27 -6.83 7.54
N LEU A 40 4.40 -8.11 7.89
CA LEU A 40 3.26 -8.91 8.35
C LEU A 40 2.63 -8.36 9.63
N ASN A 41 3.44 -7.83 10.55
CA ASN A 41 2.95 -7.22 11.80
C ASN A 41 2.14 -5.95 11.53
N ASP A 42 2.55 -5.13 10.57
CA ASP A 42 1.77 -3.96 10.14
C ASP A 42 0.44 -4.38 9.51
N ILE A 43 0.46 -5.43 8.67
CA ILE A 43 -0.74 -5.94 7.99
C ILE A 43 -1.74 -6.48 9.00
N GLU A 44 -1.28 -7.27 9.97
CA GLU A 44 -2.10 -7.81 11.05
C GLU A 44 -2.68 -6.70 11.93
N ARG A 45 -1.85 -5.75 12.35
CA ARG A 45 -2.29 -4.59 13.15
C ARG A 45 -3.38 -3.76 12.46
N LEU A 46 -3.33 -3.67 11.12
CA LEU A 46 -4.30 -2.90 10.33
C LEU A 46 -5.47 -3.74 9.81
N ASN A 47 -5.54 -5.01 10.19
CA ASN A 47 -6.55 -5.97 9.74
C ASN A 47 -6.65 -6.07 8.20
N LYS A 48 -5.51 -6.12 7.50
CA LYS A 48 -5.45 -6.19 6.01
C LYS A 48 -4.85 -7.49 5.48
N GLN A 49 -4.91 -8.57 6.25
CA GLN A 49 -4.32 -9.87 5.92
C GLN A 49 -4.83 -10.41 4.58
N LEU A 50 -6.09 -10.14 4.21
CA LEU A 50 -6.66 -10.63 2.94
C LEU A 50 -6.44 -9.69 1.76
N PHE A 51 -6.01 -8.45 1.99
CA PHE A 51 -5.92 -7.44 0.95
C PHE A 51 -4.47 -7.07 0.60
N TRP A 52 -3.56 -7.22 1.56
CA TRP A 52 -2.18 -6.77 1.43
C TRP A 52 -1.17 -7.91 1.57
N GLY A 53 -0.07 -7.76 0.84
CA GLY A 53 1.18 -8.50 1.05
C GLY A 53 2.29 -7.56 1.54
N PRO A 54 3.33 -8.09 2.20
CA PRO A 54 4.46 -7.29 2.65
C PRO A 54 5.20 -6.66 1.47
N GLY A 55 5.87 -5.53 1.70
CA GLY A 55 6.64 -4.84 0.67
C GLY A 55 6.61 -3.31 0.81
N LYS A 56 6.86 -2.61 -0.30
CA LYS A 56 6.88 -1.14 -0.33
C LYS A 56 5.56 -0.56 0.17
N CYS A 57 5.64 0.36 1.14
CA CYS A 57 4.45 1.00 1.68
C CYS A 57 3.80 1.91 0.64
N ALA A 58 2.65 1.48 0.11
CA ALA A 58 1.90 2.21 -0.90
C ALA A 58 1.30 3.52 -0.36
N TYR A 59 1.06 3.66 0.94
CA TYR A 59 0.54 4.90 1.52
C TYR A 59 1.54 6.06 1.46
N CYS A 60 2.76 5.86 1.98
CA CYS A 60 3.81 6.87 1.90
C CYS A 60 4.69 6.75 0.64
N ASN A 61 4.35 5.86 -0.29
CA ASN A 61 5.16 5.52 -1.46
C ASN A 61 6.63 5.22 -1.11
N GLY A 62 6.86 4.44 -0.05
CA GLY A 62 8.20 4.06 0.40
C GLY A 62 8.96 5.08 1.24
N LYS A 63 8.43 6.29 1.46
CA LYS A 63 9.16 7.39 2.12
C LYS A 63 9.29 7.25 3.63
N GLY A 64 8.41 6.47 4.27
CA GLY A 64 8.29 6.39 5.73
C GLY A 64 7.66 7.62 6.39
N LYS A 65 7.29 8.65 5.62
CA LYS A 65 6.69 9.89 6.13
C LYS A 65 5.54 10.35 5.26
N VAL A 66 4.59 11.08 5.86
CA VAL A 66 3.41 11.65 5.20
C VAL A 66 3.09 13.03 5.77
N SER A 67 2.42 13.88 5.00
CA SER A 67 1.94 15.18 5.48
C SER A 67 0.74 15.00 6.43
N SER A 68 0.56 15.94 7.36
CA SER A 68 -0.65 15.99 8.21
C SER A 68 -1.95 16.11 7.41
N GLU A 69 -1.90 16.79 6.26
CA GLU A 69 -3.04 16.89 5.34
C GLU A 69 -3.47 15.50 4.83
N MET A 70 -2.50 14.66 4.44
CA MET A 70 -2.79 13.30 3.99
C MET A 70 -3.43 12.46 5.10
N LEU A 71 -2.95 12.59 6.34
CA LEU A 71 -3.52 11.91 7.50
C LEU A 71 -4.98 12.29 7.75
N SER A 72 -5.34 13.56 7.53
CA SER A 72 -6.71 14.03 7.73
C SER A 72 -7.68 13.57 6.63
N ALA A 73 -7.17 13.22 5.45
CA ALA A 73 -7.99 12.95 4.27
C ALA A 73 -8.08 11.46 3.90
N ILE A 74 -7.12 10.64 4.36
CA ILE A 74 -6.98 9.25 3.93
C ILE A 74 -6.54 8.40 5.11
N SER A 75 -7.34 7.40 5.43
CA SER A 75 -7.03 6.41 6.45
C SER A 75 -5.74 5.65 6.12
N GLU A 76 -4.96 5.32 7.14
CA GLU A 76 -3.77 4.50 6.98
C GLU A 76 -4.08 3.10 6.47
N ASP A 77 -5.33 2.65 6.51
CA ASP A 77 -5.75 1.31 6.07
C ASP A 77 -6.34 1.29 4.65
N GLU A 78 -6.34 2.43 3.94
CA GLU A 78 -6.86 2.59 2.57
C GLU A 78 -6.24 1.59 1.56
N VAL A 79 -7.07 0.67 1.06
CA VAL A 79 -6.65 -0.44 0.19
C VAL A 79 -6.47 -0.02 -1.26
N TYR A 80 -7.13 1.05 -1.71
CA TYR A 80 -7.02 1.55 -3.08
C TYR A 80 -5.64 2.16 -3.38
N LEU A 81 -4.92 2.60 -2.35
CA LEU A 81 -3.52 3.00 -2.50
C LEU A 81 -2.64 1.75 -2.64
N THR A 82 -2.41 1.33 -3.88
CA THR A 82 -1.51 0.23 -4.25
C THR A 82 -0.17 0.73 -4.80
N THR A 83 0.81 -0.15 -4.96
CA THR A 83 2.15 0.18 -5.47
C THR A 83 2.19 0.40 -6.98
N ASP A 84 1.22 -0.17 -7.68
CA ASP A 84 1.02 -0.13 -9.13
C ASP A 84 -0.02 0.92 -9.56
N LEU A 85 -0.71 1.56 -8.60
CA LEU A 85 -1.64 2.66 -8.89
C LEU A 85 -0.93 3.76 -9.72
N PRO A 86 -1.43 4.09 -10.93
CA PRO A 86 -0.81 5.10 -11.78
C PRO A 86 -0.61 6.43 -11.05
N LYS A 87 0.57 7.04 -11.24
CA LYS A 87 0.93 8.29 -10.54
C LYS A 87 -0.13 9.39 -10.66
N LYS A 88 -0.70 9.57 -11.86
CA LYS A 88 -1.75 10.57 -12.11
C LYS A 88 -3.01 10.28 -11.31
N GLU A 89 -3.46 9.02 -11.30
CA GLU A 89 -4.64 8.57 -10.56
C GLU A 89 -4.45 8.73 -9.06
N ARG A 90 -3.28 8.33 -8.56
CA ARG A 90 -2.87 8.58 -7.18
C ARG A 90 -2.94 10.05 -6.81
N GLU A 91 -2.35 10.94 -7.61
CA GLU A 91 -2.36 12.39 -7.34
C GLU A 91 -3.78 12.97 -7.29
N VAL A 92 -4.69 12.50 -8.16
CA VAL A 92 -6.10 12.88 -8.14
C VAL A 92 -6.78 12.40 -6.85
N PHE A 93 -6.54 11.16 -6.45
CA PHE A 93 -7.08 10.59 -5.22
C PHE A 93 -6.58 11.32 -3.96
N LEU A 94 -5.28 11.63 -3.91
CA LEU A 94 -4.68 12.37 -2.80
C LEU A 94 -5.23 13.80 -2.66
N LYS A 95 -5.73 14.40 -3.73
CA LYS A 95 -6.40 15.72 -3.74
C LYS A 95 -7.88 15.66 -3.31
N ASN A 96 -8.33 14.53 -2.76
CA ASN A 96 -9.69 14.33 -2.30
C ASN A 96 -10.77 14.54 -3.39
N ASN A 97 -10.46 14.16 -4.63
CA ASN A 97 -11.41 14.27 -5.73
C ASN A 97 -12.61 13.31 -5.54
N PRO A 98 -13.87 13.78 -5.60
CA PRO A 98 -15.05 12.94 -5.32
C PRO A 98 -15.16 11.70 -6.21
N THR A 99 -14.89 11.82 -7.51
CA THR A 99 -14.95 10.69 -8.45
C THR A 99 -13.94 9.61 -8.07
N SER A 100 -12.70 9.99 -7.75
CA SER A 100 -11.69 9.02 -7.31
C SER A 100 -12.04 8.36 -5.96
N LYS A 101 -12.78 9.03 -5.08
CA LYS A 101 -13.27 8.44 -3.83
C LYS A 101 -14.37 7.41 -4.08
N ILE A 102 -15.22 7.62 -5.08
CA ILE A 102 -16.22 6.62 -5.51
C ILE A 102 -15.50 5.38 -6.05
N VAL A 103 -14.54 5.57 -6.96
CA VAL A 103 -13.75 4.46 -7.52
C VAL A 103 -13.01 3.68 -6.43
N ALA A 104 -12.39 4.36 -5.47
CA ALA A 104 -11.72 3.72 -4.34
C ALA A 104 -12.69 2.89 -3.47
N LYS A 105 -13.91 3.41 -3.26
CA LYS A 105 -14.94 2.70 -2.51
C LYS A 105 -15.43 1.46 -3.26
N GLU A 106 -15.70 1.57 -4.56
CA GLU A 106 -16.09 0.44 -5.41
C GLU A 106 -15.00 -0.62 -5.45
N TYR A 107 -13.73 -0.19 -5.55
CA TYR A 107 -12.58 -1.09 -5.47
C TYR A 107 -12.58 -1.87 -4.16
N ALA A 108 -12.67 -1.20 -3.01
CA ALA A 108 -12.72 -1.85 -1.71
C ALA A 108 -13.91 -2.82 -1.59
N GLN A 109 -15.09 -2.44 -2.07
CA GLN A 109 -16.27 -3.29 -2.07
C GLN A 109 -16.08 -4.55 -2.93
N ASN A 110 -15.48 -4.43 -4.10
CA ASN A 110 -15.21 -5.58 -4.98
C ASN A 110 -14.21 -6.55 -4.34
N LEU A 111 -13.21 -6.05 -3.58
CA LEU A 111 -12.30 -6.92 -2.83
C LEU A 111 -13.05 -7.73 -1.76
N GLU A 112 -13.93 -7.08 -1.00
CA GLU A 112 -14.73 -7.76 0.03
C GLU A 112 -15.65 -8.81 -0.59
N LEU A 113 -16.37 -8.45 -1.67
CA LEU A 113 -17.24 -9.38 -2.38
C LEU A 113 -16.47 -10.59 -2.92
N PHE A 114 -15.27 -10.38 -3.44
CA PHE A 114 -14.43 -11.48 -3.91
C PHE A 114 -14.01 -12.42 -2.78
N VAL A 115 -13.63 -11.88 -1.63
CA VAL A 115 -13.29 -12.67 -0.44
C VAL A 115 -14.52 -13.43 0.08
N ASP A 116 -15.68 -12.78 0.13
CA ASP A 116 -16.93 -13.39 0.57
C ASP A 116 -17.37 -14.51 -0.38
N GLU A 117 -17.21 -14.33 -1.69
CA GLU A 117 -17.52 -15.37 -2.68
C GLU A 117 -16.62 -16.61 -2.50
N ILE A 118 -15.31 -16.42 -2.25
CA ILE A 118 -14.41 -17.54 -1.93
C ILE A 118 -14.93 -18.31 -0.71
N TYR A 119 -15.31 -17.59 0.35
CA TYR A 119 -15.82 -18.22 1.56
C TYR A 119 -17.17 -18.92 1.33
N LYS A 120 -18.04 -18.35 0.52
CA LYS A 120 -19.32 -18.94 0.13
C LYS A 120 -19.14 -20.23 -0.66
N LEU A 121 -18.26 -20.23 -1.66
CA LEU A 121 -17.92 -21.43 -2.44
C LEU A 121 -17.44 -22.59 -1.54
N HIS A 122 -16.70 -22.27 -0.48
CA HIS A 122 -16.29 -23.26 0.50
C HIS A 122 -17.43 -23.70 1.43
N SER A 123 -18.09 -22.74 2.07
CA SER A 123 -19.01 -23.00 3.17
C SER A 123 -20.39 -23.50 2.72
N GLU A 124 -20.91 -23.02 1.60
CA GLU A 124 -22.22 -23.38 1.04
C GLU A 124 -22.08 -24.48 -0.02
N ASN A 125 -21.20 -24.25 -1.00
CA ASN A 125 -21.06 -25.15 -2.16
C ASN A 125 -20.12 -26.34 -1.89
N LYS A 126 -19.49 -26.39 -0.70
CA LYS A 126 -18.61 -27.47 -0.24
C LYS A 126 -17.42 -27.74 -1.17
N LEU A 127 -16.94 -26.71 -1.87
CA LEU A 127 -15.75 -26.84 -2.69
C LEU A 127 -14.48 -26.88 -1.82
N THR A 128 -13.53 -27.71 -2.26
CA THR A 128 -12.18 -27.77 -1.66
C THR A 128 -11.36 -26.55 -2.07
N GLU A 129 -10.29 -26.25 -1.33
CA GLU A 129 -9.41 -25.11 -1.61
C GLU A 129 -8.79 -25.19 -3.00
N LYS A 130 -8.49 -26.42 -3.45
CA LYS A 130 -7.96 -26.68 -4.80
C LYS A 130 -8.99 -26.36 -5.88
N GLN A 131 -10.24 -26.81 -5.73
CA GLN A 131 -11.30 -26.54 -6.72
C GLN A 131 -11.61 -25.05 -6.83
N ILE A 132 -11.61 -24.33 -5.69
CA ILE A 132 -11.82 -22.89 -5.68
C ILE A 132 -10.64 -22.18 -6.38
N ALA A 133 -9.40 -22.59 -6.10
CA ALA A 133 -8.23 -22.03 -6.77
C ALA A 133 -8.28 -22.25 -8.30
N GLU A 134 -8.61 -23.45 -8.74
CA GLU A 134 -8.77 -23.78 -10.17
C GLU A 134 -9.86 -22.90 -10.82
N TYR A 135 -10.96 -22.65 -10.13
CA TYR A 135 -12.01 -21.75 -10.61
C TYR A 135 -11.49 -20.31 -10.77
N ILE A 136 -10.84 -19.75 -9.75
CA ILE A 136 -10.25 -18.41 -9.78
C ILE A 136 -9.27 -18.26 -10.95
N ASP A 137 -8.37 -19.24 -11.12
CA ASP A 137 -7.35 -19.23 -12.16
C ASP A 137 -8.00 -19.33 -13.57
N SER A 138 -9.04 -20.16 -13.72
CA SER A 138 -9.76 -20.31 -15.00
C SER A 138 -10.51 -19.05 -15.44
N GLU A 139 -11.09 -18.34 -14.48
CA GLU A 139 -11.85 -17.10 -14.70
C GLU A 139 -10.95 -15.85 -14.68
N LYS A 140 -9.63 -16.03 -14.45
CA LYS A 140 -8.64 -14.94 -14.33
C LYS A 140 -9.03 -13.90 -13.27
N LEU A 141 -9.50 -14.39 -12.13
CA LEU A 141 -9.94 -13.57 -10.99
C LEU A 141 -8.84 -13.36 -9.95
N ASP A 142 -7.58 -13.66 -10.30
CA ASP A 142 -6.40 -13.61 -9.43
C ASP A 142 -5.82 -12.19 -9.26
N TYR A 143 -6.53 -11.15 -9.70
CA TYR A 143 -6.07 -9.76 -9.78
C TYR A 143 -5.55 -9.16 -8.45
N ILE A 144 -5.92 -9.73 -7.30
CA ILE A 144 -5.42 -9.32 -5.97
C ILE A 144 -4.54 -10.34 -5.28
N ILE A 145 -4.45 -11.55 -5.84
CA ILE A 145 -3.75 -12.66 -5.21
C ILE A 145 -2.26 -12.46 -5.43
N LYS A 146 -1.52 -12.35 -4.31
CA LYS A 146 -0.06 -12.30 -4.32
C LYS A 146 0.48 -13.65 -3.89
N GLY A 147 1.03 -14.40 -4.85
CA GLY A 147 1.61 -15.72 -4.61
C GLY A 147 0.67 -16.84 -5.03
N ASP A 148 0.67 -17.93 -4.27
CA ASP A 148 -0.09 -19.14 -4.58
C ASP A 148 -1.59 -18.99 -4.28
N THR A 149 -2.44 -19.28 -5.28
CA THR A 149 -3.90 -19.17 -5.19
C THR A 149 -4.49 -20.10 -4.12
N ILE A 150 -3.98 -21.33 -4.00
CA ILE A 150 -4.49 -22.30 -3.01
C ILE A 150 -4.23 -21.80 -1.59
N ASP A 151 -3.02 -21.30 -1.33
CA ASP A 151 -2.67 -20.74 -0.03
C ASP A 151 -3.46 -19.48 0.31
N TYR A 152 -3.76 -18.65 -0.68
CA TYR A 152 -4.67 -17.51 -0.52
C TYR A 152 -6.09 -17.97 -0.14
N VAL A 153 -6.65 -18.97 -0.83
CA VAL A 153 -7.98 -19.53 -0.51
C VAL A 153 -8.01 -20.12 0.91
N LYS A 154 -7.01 -20.91 1.30
CA LYS A 154 -6.87 -21.42 2.68
C LYS A 154 -6.88 -20.28 3.70
N LYS A 155 -6.17 -19.19 3.41
CA LYS A 155 -6.08 -18.02 4.28
C LYS A 155 -7.44 -17.33 4.43
N VAL A 156 -8.18 -17.13 3.34
CA VAL A 156 -9.54 -16.58 3.36
C VAL A 156 -10.45 -17.43 4.24
N ILE A 157 -10.50 -18.75 4.00
CA ILE A 157 -11.34 -19.67 4.78
C ILE A 157 -11.01 -19.61 6.26
N LYS A 158 -9.71 -19.64 6.60
CA LYS A 158 -9.25 -19.58 8.00
C LYS A 158 -9.71 -18.29 8.69
N ILE A 159 -9.54 -17.13 8.05
CA ILE A 159 -9.86 -15.83 8.65
C ILE A 159 -11.38 -15.65 8.76
N LYS A 160 -12.15 -15.87 7.68
CA LYS A 160 -13.61 -15.71 7.69
C LYS A 160 -14.29 -16.65 8.68
N LYS A 161 -13.77 -17.87 8.86
CA LYS A 161 -14.26 -18.80 9.88
C LYS A 161 -14.03 -18.32 11.31
N SER A 162 -13.01 -17.49 11.56
CA SER A 162 -12.73 -16.94 12.90
C SER A 162 -13.52 -15.67 13.25
N GLU A 163 -14.22 -15.09 12.25
CA GLU A 163 -15.08 -13.91 12.42
C GLU A 163 -16.54 -14.28 12.78
N ILE A 164 -16.88 -15.57 12.70
CA ILE A 164 -18.19 -16.17 13.01
C ILE A 164 -18.12 -16.85 14.39
#